data_AF-A0A6N7LKL8-F1
#
_entry.id   AF-A0A6N7LKL8-F1
#
_cell.length_a   1.000
_cell.length_b   1.000
_cell.length_c   1.000
_cell.angle_alpha   90.00
_cell.angle_beta   90.00
_cell.angle_gamma   90.00
#
_symmetry.space_group_name_H-M   'P 1'
#
loop_
_entity.id
_entity.type
_entity.pdbx_description
1 polymer ?
#
loop_
_entity_poly.entity_id
_entity_poly.type
_entity_poly.pdbx_seq_one_letter_code
_entity_poly.pdbx_strand_id
1 'polypeptide(L)'
;MMRVHRDPFEPIMCVLEADSPLAEYRKITDEILKRMPDEDRYPRAAAEAVRSFLMLRLGLHLGLRQKNLRQLLVCPRGHFPTPERRLKDMKRGELRWSDRDRGWEVLVPANAFKNANSSFLGSKPFRLILPDLLDLYKYLNAYIERHCGVLLAGADDPGTLFVKTVKANSKDAAYNSTTFYEAWRLTIQRYGIYNPYTGRGAIKGLLPHGPHNVRDVLATHILKQTGSYEQASYAIQDTPEMIASHYGRFLPQDKAALAAKILNQVWEAAA
;
A
#
# COMPACT_ATOMS: atom_id res chain seq x y z
N MET A 1 -19.89 -22.96 -23.45
CA MET A 1 -19.88 -21.82 -22.49
C MET A 1 -18.60 -21.03 -22.71
N MET A 2 -18.66 -19.89 -23.41
CA MET A 2 -17.50 -19.01 -23.52
C MET A 2 -17.17 -18.47 -22.13
N ARG A 3 -15.94 -18.70 -21.65
CA ARG A 3 -15.39 -18.02 -20.48
C ARG A 3 -15.36 -16.54 -20.82
N VAL A 4 -16.36 -15.78 -20.38
CA VAL A 4 -16.28 -14.31 -20.38
C VAL A 4 -15.09 -13.97 -19.50
N HIS A 5 -13.98 -13.57 -20.12
CA HIS A 5 -12.80 -13.13 -19.40
C HIS A 5 -13.21 -11.85 -18.66
N ARG A 6 -13.48 -11.95 -17.36
CA ARG A 6 -13.81 -10.77 -16.55
C ARG A 6 -12.61 -9.83 -16.60
N ASP A 7 -12.88 -8.56 -16.85
CA ASP A 7 -11.85 -7.53 -16.80
C ASP A 7 -11.23 -7.55 -15.38
N PRO A 8 -9.90 -7.77 -15.23
CA PRO A 8 -9.25 -7.79 -13.91
C PRO A 8 -9.40 -6.47 -13.15
N PHE A 9 -9.70 -5.37 -13.85
CA PHE A 9 -9.91 -4.05 -13.28
C PHE A 9 -11.35 -3.77 -12.86
N GLU A 10 -12.31 -4.62 -13.26
CA GLU A 10 -13.74 -4.44 -12.95
C GLU A 10 -13.99 -4.05 -11.48
N PRO A 11 -13.33 -4.67 -10.47
CA PRO A 11 -13.61 -4.33 -9.09
C PRO A 11 -13.26 -2.92 -8.64
N ILE A 12 -12.39 -2.25 -9.41
CA ILE A 12 -11.85 -0.91 -9.11
C ILE A 12 -12.05 0.07 -10.27
N MET A 13 -12.86 -0.27 -11.28
CA MET A 13 -13.01 0.57 -12.47
C MET A 13 -13.48 1.99 -12.12
N CYS A 14 -14.45 2.10 -11.20
CA CYS A 14 -14.93 3.39 -10.67
C CYS A 14 -13.83 4.28 -10.07
N VAL A 15 -12.71 3.69 -9.63
CA VAL A 15 -11.52 4.41 -9.14
C VAL A 15 -10.59 4.74 -10.30
N LEU A 16 -10.34 3.78 -11.19
CA LEU A 16 -9.41 3.95 -12.30
C LEU A 16 -9.91 4.96 -13.33
N GLU A 17 -11.22 5.14 -13.45
CA GLU A 17 -11.84 6.13 -14.35
C GLU A 17 -11.73 7.56 -13.82
N ALA A 18 -11.60 7.76 -12.50
CA ALA A 18 -11.44 9.09 -11.91
C ALA A 18 -10.18 9.81 -12.42
N ASP A 19 -10.21 11.15 -12.43
CA ASP A 19 -9.06 11.98 -12.85
C ASP A 19 -7.81 11.72 -12.00
N SER A 20 -8.03 11.47 -10.70
CA SER A 20 -7.00 11.11 -9.74
C SER A 20 -7.36 9.80 -9.04
N PRO A 21 -7.01 8.63 -9.62
CA PRO A 21 -7.32 7.33 -9.02
C PRO A 21 -6.77 7.17 -7.60
N LEU A 22 -5.56 7.69 -7.34
CA LEU A 22 -4.95 7.65 -6.02
C LEU A 22 -5.73 8.50 -5.00
N ALA A 23 -6.19 9.70 -5.38
CA ALA A 23 -7.00 10.54 -4.50
C ALA A 23 -8.38 9.90 -4.23
N GLU A 24 -8.99 9.29 -5.25
CA GLU A 24 -10.26 8.58 -5.09
C GLU A 24 -10.12 7.41 -4.12
N TYR A 25 -9.10 6.56 -4.30
CA TYR A 25 -8.84 5.43 -3.42
C TYR A 25 -8.42 5.84 -2.00
N ARG A 26 -7.72 6.98 -1.84
CA ARG A 26 -7.35 7.52 -0.54
C ARG A 26 -8.56 7.79 0.36
N LYS A 27 -9.73 8.10 -0.19
CA LYS A 27 -10.96 8.32 0.61
C LYS A 27 -11.27 7.14 1.54
N ILE A 28 -10.85 5.92 1.19
CA ILE A 28 -11.01 4.74 2.05
C ILE A 28 -10.22 4.90 3.35
N THR A 29 -8.99 5.44 3.31
CA THR A 29 -8.21 5.66 4.54
C THR A 29 -8.83 6.73 5.42
N ASP A 30 -9.41 7.76 4.82
CA ASP A 30 -10.11 8.82 5.57
C ASP A 30 -11.37 8.27 6.25
N GLU A 31 -12.14 7.40 5.58
CA GLU A 31 -13.31 6.73 6.16
C GLU A 31 -12.92 5.76 7.29
N ILE A 32 -11.78 5.06 7.20
CA ILE A 32 -11.27 4.24 8.31
C ILE A 32 -11.04 5.10 9.56
N LEU A 33 -10.33 6.22 9.42
CA LEU A 33 -10.01 7.09 10.55
C LEU A 33 -11.26 7.76 11.12
N LYS A 34 -12.17 8.23 10.26
CA LYS A 34 -13.46 8.81 10.66
C LYS A 34 -14.33 7.84 11.46
N ARG A 35 -14.22 6.54 11.18
CA ARG A 35 -15.02 5.48 11.80
C ARG A 35 -14.25 4.67 12.84
N MET A 36 -13.01 5.06 13.14
CA MET A 36 -12.18 4.37 14.11
C MET A 36 -12.86 4.38 15.47
N PRO A 37 -13.03 3.21 16.12
CA PRO A 37 -13.55 3.15 17.48
C PRO A 37 -12.66 3.90 18.46
N ASP A 38 -13.27 4.42 19.52
CA ASP A 38 -12.56 4.97 20.67
C ASP A 38 -11.60 3.92 21.26
N GLU A 39 -10.32 4.27 21.38
CA GLU A 39 -9.27 3.33 21.80
C GLU A 39 -9.42 2.91 23.26
N ASP A 40 -9.80 3.84 24.15
CA ASP A 40 -9.93 3.58 25.57
C ASP A 40 -11.11 2.64 25.85
N ARG A 41 -12.21 2.80 25.11
CA ARG A 41 -13.41 1.96 25.25
C ARG A 41 -13.33 0.65 24.46
N TYR A 42 -12.71 0.66 23.28
CA TYR A 42 -12.67 -0.48 22.36
C TYR A 42 -11.26 -0.72 21.79
N PRO A 43 -10.27 -1.04 22.64
CA PRO A 43 -8.85 -1.05 22.26
C PRO A 43 -8.53 -2.03 21.13
N ARG A 44 -9.15 -3.21 21.13
CA ARG A 44 -8.98 -4.19 20.06
C ARG A 44 -9.56 -3.70 18.73
N ALA A 45 -10.75 -3.10 18.74
CA ALA A 45 -11.39 -2.65 17.51
C ALA A 45 -10.66 -1.43 16.93
N ALA A 46 -10.14 -0.54 17.78
CA ALA A 46 -9.25 0.54 17.39
C ALA A 46 -7.95 0.00 16.78
N ALA A 47 -7.30 -0.99 17.42
CA ALA A 47 -6.11 -1.65 16.90
C ALA A 47 -6.33 -2.29 15.51
N GLU A 48 -7.48 -2.93 15.30
CA GLU A 48 -7.86 -3.47 13.99
C GLU A 48 -8.07 -2.38 12.93
N ALA A 49 -8.69 -1.25 13.30
CA ALA A 49 -8.87 -0.12 12.41
C ALA A 49 -7.54 0.53 12.02
N VAL A 50 -6.61 0.73 12.97
CA VAL A 50 -5.27 1.25 12.71
C VAL A 50 -4.47 0.28 11.81
N ARG A 51 -4.55 -1.04 12.06
CA ARG A 51 -3.95 -2.04 11.16
C ARG A 51 -4.50 -1.90 9.73
N SER A 52 -5.82 -1.83 9.57
CA SER A 52 -6.48 -1.65 8.27
C SER A 52 -6.07 -0.35 7.57
N PHE A 53 -5.99 0.76 8.32
CA PHE A 53 -5.50 2.04 7.82
C PHE A 53 -4.07 1.91 7.29
N LEU A 54 -3.16 1.37 8.09
CA LEU A 54 -1.75 1.22 7.72
C LEU A 54 -1.54 0.24 6.55
N MET A 55 -2.33 -0.83 6.47
CA MET A 55 -2.29 -1.76 5.32
C MET A 55 -2.56 -1.03 4.01
N LEU A 56 -3.62 -0.22 3.95
CA LEU A 56 -3.94 0.56 2.74
C LEU A 56 -2.95 1.70 2.53
N ARG A 57 -2.63 2.46 3.59
CA ARG A 57 -1.76 3.64 3.51
C ARG A 57 -0.35 3.28 3.03
N LEU A 58 0.25 2.21 3.56
CA LEU A 58 1.56 1.74 3.11
C LEU A 58 1.48 1.05 1.74
N GLY A 59 0.37 0.37 1.43
CA GLY A 59 0.15 -0.16 0.08
C GLY A 59 0.15 0.93 -0.99
N LEU A 60 -0.55 2.04 -0.73
CA LEU A 60 -0.64 3.21 -1.61
C LEU A 60 0.67 4.00 -1.68
N HIS A 61 1.55 3.88 -0.68
CA HIS A 61 2.79 4.66 -0.68
C HIS A 61 3.97 3.89 -1.25
N LEU A 62 4.05 2.59 -0.99
CA LEU A 62 5.20 1.77 -1.35
C LEU A 62 5.03 1.04 -2.69
N GLY A 63 3.78 0.81 -3.11
CA GLY A 63 3.47 0.02 -4.29
C GLY A 63 3.96 -1.42 -4.22
N LEU A 64 4.32 -1.94 -3.04
CA LEU A 64 4.87 -3.28 -2.88
C LEU A 64 3.85 -4.36 -3.27
N ARG A 65 4.35 -5.48 -3.79
CA ARG A 65 3.53 -6.69 -3.98
C ARG A 65 3.03 -7.20 -2.63
N GLN A 66 1.87 -7.85 -2.66
CA GLN A 66 1.24 -8.48 -1.50
C GLN A 66 2.23 -9.29 -0.64
N LYS A 67 3.06 -10.13 -1.28
CA LYS A 67 4.07 -10.94 -0.59
C LYS A 67 5.04 -10.07 0.21
N ASN A 68 5.56 -9.01 -0.40
CA ASN A 68 6.57 -8.14 0.20
C ASN A 68 5.98 -7.33 1.35
N LEU A 69 4.76 -6.80 1.19
CA LEU A 69 4.07 -6.07 2.24
C LEU A 69 3.68 -6.97 3.43
N ARG A 70 3.17 -8.18 3.15
CA ARG A 70 2.82 -9.17 4.18
C ARG A 70 4.05 -9.62 4.97
N GLN A 71 5.18 -9.80 4.30
CA GLN A 71 6.41 -10.32 4.91
C GLN A 71 7.34 -9.22 5.42
N LEU A 72 6.95 -7.95 5.33
CA LEU A 72 7.74 -6.84 5.82
C LEU A 72 7.98 -7.00 7.32
N LEU A 73 9.24 -7.08 7.73
CA LEU A 73 9.65 -7.08 9.13
C LEU A 73 9.49 -5.68 9.72
N VAL A 74 9.48 -5.58 11.05
CA VAL A 74 9.54 -4.30 11.75
C VAL A 74 10.66 -4.31 12.79
N CYS A 75 11.48 -3.26 12.77
CA CYS A 75 12.45 -2.95 13.81
C CYS A 75 11.93 -1.71 14.56
N PRO A 76 11.47 -1.85 15.83
CA PRO A 76 11.05 -0.73 16.63
C PRO A 76 12.17 0.32 16.78
N ARG A 77 11.79 1.58 16.91
CA ARG A 77 12.75 2.67 17.11
C ARG A 77 13.63 2.40 18.35
N GLY A 78 14.91 2.72 18.25
CA GLY A 78 15.90 2.48 19.31
C GLY A 78 16.48 1.06 19.33
N HIS A 79 16.02 0.16 18.46
CA HIS A 79 16.61 -1.16 18.29
C HIS A 79 17.57 -1.20 17.10
N PHE A 80 18.51 -2.15 17.12
CA PHE A 80 19.41 -2.37 15.99
C PHE A 80 18.67 -3.06 14.84
N PRO A 81 18.60 -2.45 13.64
CA PRO A 81 17.95 -3.06 12.49
C PRO A 81 18.64 -4.34 12.03
N THR A 82 17.88 -5.19 11.34
CA THR A 82 18.43 -6.41 10.75
C THR A 82 19.48 -6.05 9.67
N PRO A 83 20.69 -6.64 9.69
CA PRO A 83 21.69 -6.37 8.67
C PRO A 83 21.18 -6.70 7.26
N GLU A 84 21.49 -5.86 6.27
CA GLU A 84 20.99 -6.02 4.89
C GLU A 84 21.34 -7.41 4.29
N ARG A 85 22.49 -8.00 4.67
CA ARG A 85 22.87 -9.36 4.29
C ARG A 85 21.85 -10.40 4.76
N ARG A 86 21.41 -10.32 6.02
CA ARG A 86 20.40 -11.24 6.58
C ARG A 86 19.04 -11.04 5.90
N LEU A 87 18.67 -9.79 5.61
CA LEU A 87 17.47 -9.48 4.84
C LEU A 87 17.51 -10.08 3.42
N LYS A 88 18.68 -10.05 2.76
CA LYS A 88 18.91 -10.71 1.46
C LYS A 88 18.75 -12.22 1.56
N ASP A 89 19.30 -12.86 2.59
CA ASP A 89 19.20 -14.31 2.81
C ASP A 89 17.72 -14.72 3.01
N MET A 90 16.98 -13.94 3.80
CA MET A 90 15.55 -14.15 4.05
C MET A 90 14.65 -13.74 2.87
N LYS A 91 15.16 -12.94 1.93
CA LYS A 91 14.39 -12.27 0.85
C LYS A 91 13.20 -11.47 1.41
N ARG A 92 13.42 -10.72 2.49
CA ARG A 92 12.41 -9.90 3.17
C ARG A 92 12.90 -8.47 3.35
N GLY A 93 11.96 -7.53 3.35
CA GLY A 93 12.23 -6.15 3.74
C GLY A 93 12.00 -5.91 5.22
N GLU A 94 12.36 -4.71 5.68
CA GLU A 94 12.19 -4.26 7.05
C GLU A 94 11.76 -2.78 7.06
N LEU A 95 10.77 -2.47 7.89
CA LEU A 95 10.46 -1.11 8.33
C LEU A 95 11.33 -0.79 9.55
N ARG A 96 12.09 0.30 9.51
CA ARG A 96 13.03 0.68 10.56
C ARG A 96 13.20 2.18 10.66
N TRP A 97 13.67 2.68 11.79
CA TRP A 97 13.98 4.10 11.94
C TRP A 97 15.33 4.43 11.30
N SER A 98 15.39 5.50 10.49
CA SER A 98 16.63 6.09 10.00
C SER A 98 16.97 7.32 10.84
N ASP A 99 18.05 7.26 11.62
CA ASP A 99 18.51 8.43 12.39
C ASP A 99 19.06 9.53 11.47
N ARG A 100 19.68 9.16 10.34
CA ARG A 100 20.20 10.10 9.34
C ARG A 100 19.08 10.95 8.74
N ASP A 101 18.00 10.28 8.31
CA ASP A 101 16.91 10.93 7.58
C ASP A 101 15.75 11.33 8.53
N ARG A 102 15.90 11.05 9.83
CA ARG A 102 14.93 11.32 10.90
C ARG A 102 13.52 10.82 10.58
N GLY A 103 13.43 9.61 10.04
CA GLY A 103 12.17 9.06 9.57
C GLY A 103 12.13 7.55 9.46
N TRP A 104 10.93 7.01 9.32
CA TRP A 104 10.69 5.58 9.07
C TRP A 104 11.12 5.20 7.65
N GLU A 105 12.18 4.41 7.54
CA GLU A 105 12.69 3.83 6.30
C GLU A 105 12.06 2.45 6.05
N VAL A 106 11.56 2.22 4.84
CA VAL A 106 11.30 0.89 4.32
C VAL A 106 12.49 0.47 3.46
N LEU A 107 13.21 -0.56 3.89
CA LEU A 107 14.26 -1.20 3.10
C LEU A 107 13.78 -2.55 2.59
N VAL A 108 13.89 -2.79 1.28
CA VAL A 108 13.64 -4.10 0.67
C VAL A 108 14.83 -4.47 -0.23
N PRO A 109 15.54 -5.59 0.03
CA PRO A 109 16.64 -5.98 -0.82
C PRO A 109 16.15 -6.34 -2.23
N ALA A 110 16.96 -6.04 -3.25
CA ALA A 110 16.58 -6.25 -4.65
C ALA A 110 16.08 -7.68 -4.93
N ASN A 111 16.78 -8.68 -4.38
CA ASN A 111 16.49 -10.11 -4.56
C ASN A 111 15.17 -10.58 -3.90
N ALA A 112 14.49 -9.74 -3.12
CA ALA A 112 13.15 -10.00 -2.62
C ALA A 112 12.06 -9.74 -3.68
N PHE A 113 12.34 -8.93 -4.70
CA PHE A 113 11.40 -8.67 -5.79
C PHE A 113 11.43 -9.78 -6.84
N LYS A 114 10.27 -10.12 -7.42
CA LYS A 114 10.16 -11.08 -8.52
C LYS A 114 11.01 -10.67 -9.74
N ASN A 115 11.15 -9.38 -9.98
CA ASN A 115 11.85 -8.81 -11.13
C ASN A 115 13.29 -8.41 -10.77
N ALA A 116 13.88 -8.99 -9.72
CA ALA A 116 15.23 -8.64 -9.24
C ALA A 116 16.32 -8.74 -10.32
N ASN A 117 16.14 -9.64 -11.29
CA ASN A 117 17.08 -9.88 -12.38
C ASN A 117 16.79 -9.03 -13.63
N SER A 118 15.69 -8.26 -13.63
CA SER A 118 15.46 -7.29 -14.69
C SER A 118 16.44 -6.13 -14.53
N SER A 119 16.92 -5.58 -15.65
CA SER A 119 17.76 -4.37 -15.69
C SER A 119 17.15 -3.20 -14.91
N PHE A 120 15.83 -3.18 -14.76
CA PHE A 120 15.05 -2.11 -14.15
C PHE A 120 15.33 -1.86 -12.66
N LEU A 121 15.51 -2.91 -11.84
CA LEU A 121 15.75 -2.73 -10.40
C LEU A 121 17.23 -2.55 -10.04
N GLY A 122 18.12 -2.68 -11.02
CA GLY A 122 19.52 -2.30 -10.92
C GLY A 122 20.25 -2.83 -9.69
N SER A 123 20.04 -4.08 -9.26
CA SER A 123 20.69 -4.77 -8.11
C SER A 123 20.66 -4.06 -6.73
N LYS A 124 20.23 -2.80 -6.67
CA LYS A 124 20.22 -1.95 -5.48
C LYS A 124 18.97 -2.20 -4.65
N PRO A 125 19.06 -2.15 -3.32
CA PRO A 125 17.88 -2.28 -2.48
C PRO A 125 16.92 -1.11 -2.73
N PHE A 126 15.62 -1.41 -2.69
CA PHE A 126 14.60 -0.38 -2.55
C PHE A 126 14.70 0.24 -1.17
N ARG A 127 14.77 1.57 -1.13
CA ARG A 127 14.79 2.37 0.10
C ARG A 127 13.84 3.55 -0.07
N LEU A 128 12.94 3.72 0.89
CA LEU A 128 12.03 4.86 0.91
C LEU A 128 11.84 5.33 2.34
N ILE A 129 12.07 6.63 2.59
CA ILE A 129 11.64 7.28 3.83
C ILE A 129 10.16 7.61 3.68
N LEU A 130 9.34 7.06 4.57
CA LEU A 130 7.92 7.37 4.62
C LEU A 130 7.73 8.84 5.02
N PRO A 131 6.94 9.62 4.28
CA PRO A 131 6.67 11.01 4.63
C PRO A 131 5.67 11.05 5.78
N ASP A 132 5.94 11.87 6.79
CA ASP A 132 5.01 12.10 7.90
C ASP A 132 3.88 13.07 7.48
N LEU A 133 3.04 12.60 6.55
CA LEU A 133 1.89 13.33 6.06
C LEU A 133 0.62 12.66 6.54
N LEU A 134 -0.31 13.48 7.05
CA LEU A 134 -1.60 13.05 7.61
C LEU A 134 -1.41 12.10 8.79
N ASP A 135 -0.58 12.51 9.75
CA ASP A 135 -0.32 11.80 10.99
C ASP A 135 0.20 10.36 10.81
N LEU A 136 0.89 10.06 9.70
CA LEU A 136 1.35 8.70 9.42
C LEU A 136 2.22 8.16 10.56
N TYR A 137 3.15 8.96 11.09
CA TYR A 137 4.03 8.49 12.15
C TYR A 137 3.29 8.28 13.46
N LYS A 138 2.27 9.10 13.77
CA LYS A 138 1.42 8.90 14.94
C LYS A 138 0.76 7.51 14.90
N TYR A 139 0.11 7.16 13.79
CA TYR A 139 -0.54 5.86 13.66
C TYR A 139 0.44 4.69 13.60
N LEU A 140 1.58 4.88 12.92
CA LEU A 140 2.61 3.86 12.80
C LEU A 140 3.27 3.55 14.16
N ASN A 141 3.63 4.59 14.92
CA ASN A 141 4.21 4.44 16.26
C ASN A 141 3.19 3.80 17.22
N ALA A 142 1.95 4.31 17.28
CA ALA A 142 0.91 3.71 18.12
C ALA A 142 0.66 2.24 17.77
N TYR A 143 0.72 1.90 16.49
CA TYR A 143 0.55 0.53 16.04
C TYR A 143 1.67 -0.39 16.50
N ILE A 144 2.92 0.01 16.27
CA ILE A 144 4.12 -0.78 16.63
C ILE A 144 4.24 -0.90 18.16
N GLU A 145 4.03 0.19 18.90
CA GLU A 145 4.28 0.25 20.34
C GLU A 145 3.16 -0.37 21.17
N ARG A 146 1.89 -0.25 20.73
CA ARG A 146 0.73 -0.65 21.55
C ARG A 146 -0.21 -1.61 20.84
N HIS A 147 -0.70 -1.24 19.64
CA HIS A 147 -1.79 -2.01 19.02
C HIS A 147 -1.36 -3.42 18.62
N CYS A 148 -0.11 -3.63 18.19
CA CYS A 148 0.42 -4.97 17.94
C CYS A 148 0.26 -5.88 19.17
N GLY A 149 0.63 -5.40 20.36
CA GLY A 149 0.44 -6.15 21.61
C GLY A 149 -1.03 -6.49 21.89
N VAL A 150 -1.94 -5.55 21.65
CA VAL A 150 -3.39 -5.77 21.79
C VAL A 150 -3.91 -6.84 20.83
N LEU A 151 -3.41 -6.87 19.59
CA LEU A 151 -3.82 -7.85 18.58
C LEU A 151 -3.24 -9.24 18.87
N LEU A 152 -2.01 -9.31 19.38
CA LEU A 152 -1.33 -10.55 19.75
C LEU A 152 -1.97 -11.22 20.98
N ALA A 153 -2.50 -10.44 21.92
CA ALA A 153 -3.14 -10.94 23.14
C ALA A 153 -2.29 -12.00 23.89
N GLY A 154 -0.98 -11.76 23.97
CA GLY A 154 -0.01 -12.63 24.64
C GLY A 154 0.50 -13.82 23.80
N ALA A 155 0.14 -13.92 22.52
CA ALA A 155 0.75 -14.87 21.59
C ALA A 155 2.14 -14.41 21.13
N ASP A 156 2.92 -15.35 20.58
CA ASP A 156 4.24 -15.08 20.02
C ASP A 156 4.17 -14.08 18.86
N ASP A 157 5.07 -13.11 18.87
CA ASP A 157 5.19 -12.11 17.81
C ASP A 157 5.96 -12.70 16.60
N PRO A 158 5.36 -12.76 15.39
CA PRO A 158 6.07 -13.21 14.20
C PRO A 158 7.13 -12.23 13.67
N GLY A 159 7.24 -11.02 14.23
CA GLY A 159 8.17 -9.96 13.84
C GLY A 159 7.81 -9.27 12.50
N THR A 160 6.72 -9.67 11.85
CA THR A 160 6.13 -8.96 10.70
C THR A 160 5.41 -7.72 11.18
N LEU A 161 5.48 -6.64 10.39
CA LEU A 161 4.74 -5.41 10.66
C LEU A 161 3.24 -5.68 10.89
N PHE A 162 2.60 -6.43 10.00
CA PHE A 162 1.17 -6.72 10.13
C PHE A 162 0.92 -8.07 10.80
N VAL A 163 0.13 -8.06 11.89
CA VAL A 163 -0.26 -9.25 12.64
C VAL A 163 -1.78 -9.45 12.62
N LYS A 164 -2.21 -10.71 12.62
CA LYS A 164 -3.62 -11.08 12.79
C LYS A 164 -4.09 -10.74 14.19
N THR A 165 -5.40 -10.54 14.31
CA THR A 165 -6.04 -10.53 15.63
C THR A 165 -6.12 -11.97 16.12
N VAL A 166 -5.39 -12.30 17.17
CA VAL A 166 -5.36 -13.66 17.75
C VAL A 166 -6.73 -13.98 18.37
N LYS A 167 -7.26 -15.16 18.07
CA LYS A 167 -8.56 -15.63 18.57
C LYS A 167 -8.34 -16.76 19.56
N ALA A 168 -9.33 -17.04 20.40
CA ALA A 168 -9.25 -18.11 21.40
C ALA A 168 -8.87 -19.48 20.81
N ASN A 169 -9.24 -19.74 19.54
CA ASN A 169 -9.00 -21.00 18.83
C ASN A 169 -7.79 -20.97 17.87
N SER A 170 -7.01 -19.88 17.81
CA SER A 170 -5.86 -19.77 16.91
C SER A 170 -4.80 -18.86 17.49
N LYS A 171 -3.63 -19.44 17.80
CA LYS A 171 -2.46 -18.72 18.36
C LYS A 171 -1.50 -18.18 17.30
N ASP A 172 -1.63 -18.62 16.04
CA ASP A 172 -0.79 -18.11 14.97
C ASP A 172 -1.21 -16.68 14.61
N ALA A 173 -0.34 -15.71 14.87
CA ALA A 173 -0.55 -14.30 14.55
C ALA A 173 -0.03 -13.90 13.15
N ALA A 174 0.69 -14.78 12.44
CA ALA A 174 1.29 -14.45 11.16
C ALA A 174 0.28 -14.51 10.00
N TYR A 175 0.26 -13.50 9.15
CA TYR A 175 -0.49 -13.56 7.91
C TYR A 175 0.17 -14.51 6.90
N ASN A 176 -0.65 -15.32 6.22
CA ASN A 176 -0.28 -16.06 5.01
C ASN A 176 -0.90 -15.38 3.77
N SER A 177 -0.80 -15.99 2.59
CA SER A 177 -1.33 -15.38 1.35
C SER A 177 -2.84 -15.17 1.40
N THR A 178 -3.57 -16.20 1.82
CA THR A 178 -5.02 -16.21 1.89
C THR A 178 -5.51 -15.24 2.95
N THR A 179 -4.99 -15.33 4.17
CA THR A 179 -5.48 -14.52 5.30
C THR A 179 -5.14 -13.04 5.14
N PHE A 180 -4.02 -12.69 4.48
CA PHE A 180 -3.71 -11.29 4.17
C PHE A 180 -4.63 -10.74 3.08
N TYR A 181 -4.92 -11.54 2.04
CA TYR A 181 -5.89 -11.17 1.01
C TYR A 181 -7.28 -10.94 1.62
N GLU A 182 -7.73 -11.83 2.51
CA GLU A 182 -9.01 -11.72 3.21
C GLU A 182 -9.07 -10.49 4.10
N ALA A 183 -8.02 -10.21 4.89
CA ALA A 183 -7.96 -9.01 5.72
C ALA A 183 -8.06 -7.72 4.89
N TRP A 184 -7.41 -7.70 3.72
CA TRP A 184 -7.54 -6.60 2.77
C TRP A 184 -8.97 -6.47 2.25
N ARG A 185 -9.53 -7.57 1.72
CA ARG A 185 -10.89 -7.61 1.17
C ARG A 185 -11.94 -7.18 2.19
N LEU A 186 -11.80 -7.62 3.45
CA LEU A 186 -12.67 -7.21 4.56
C LEU A 186 -12.55 -5.71 4.86
N THR A 187 -11.33 -5.16 4.79
CA THR A 187 -11.11 -3.71 4.94
C THR A 187 -11.85 -2.95 3.84
N ILE A 188 -11.75 -3.40 2.58
CA ILE A 188 -12.48 -2.80 1.45
C ILE A 188 -13.99 -2.93 1.63
N GLN A 189 -14.49 -4.10 2.03
CA GLN A 189 -15.92 -4.29 2.26
C GLN A 189 -16.46 -3.38 3.37
N ARG A 190 -15.68 -3.17 4.44
CA ARG A 190 -16.10 -2.39 5.60
C ARG A 190 -16.04 -0.88 5.36
N TYR A 191 -14.99 -0.39 4.71
CA TYR A 191 -14.70 1.05 4.62
C TYR A 191 -14.63 1.57 3.18
N GLY A 192 -14.39 0.70 2.20
CA GLY A 192 -14.26 1.10 0.81
C GLY A 192 -15.60 1.21 0.10
N ILE A 193 -16.43 0.17 0.19
CA ILE A 193 -17.69 0.07 -0.55
C ILE A 193 -18.75 0.96 0.09
N TYR A 194 -19.19 1.99 -0.63
CA TYR A 194 -20.27 2.87 -0.17
C TYR A 194 -21.61 2.14 -0.13
N ASN A 195 -22.30 2.22 1.01
CA ASN A 195 -23.64 1.69 1.23
C ASN A 195 -24.64 2.85 1.39
N PRO A 196 -25.57 3.05 0.42
CA PRO A 196 -26.53 4.16 0.45
C PRO A 196 -27.53 4.10 1.61
N TYR A 197 -27.80 2.91 2.16
CA TYR A 197 -28.76 2.75 3.26
C TYR A 197 -28.18 3.13 4.62
N THR A 198 -26.86 3.10 4.77
CA THR A 198 -26.18 3.42 6.05
C THR A 198 -25.34 4.70 5.98
N GLY A 199 -25.11 5.24 4.77
CA GLY A 199 -24.19 6.36 4.55
C GLY A 199 -22.75 6.05 4.95
N ARG A 200 -22.36 4.77 4.95
CA ARG A 200 -21.01 4.30 5.31
C ARG A 200 -20.27 3.80 4.08
N GLY A 201 -18.93 3.81 4.17
CA GLY A 201 -18.05 3.44 3.06
C GLY A 201 -17.69 4.64 2.19
N ALA A 202 -16.58 4.56 1.49
CA ALA A 202 -15.97 5.74 0.86
C ALA A 202 -16.38 5.95 -0.61
N ILE A 203 -16.52 4.88 -1.40
CA ILE A 203 -16.55 4.95 -2.86
C ILE A 203 -17.76 4.21 -3.41
N LYS A 204 -18.58 4.91 -4.21
CA LYS A 204 -19.74 4.34 -4.91
C LYS A 204 -19.28 3.43 -6.05
N GLY A 205 -19.89 2.26 -6.18
CA GLY A 205 -19.58 1.30 -7.25
C GLY A 205 -18.29 0.50 -7.05
N LEU A 206 -17.56 0.70 -5.95
CA LEU A 206 -16.38 -0.11 -5.61
C LEU A 206 -16.82 -1.54 -5.28
N LEU A 207 -16.10 -2.54 -5.80
CA LEU A 207 -16.37 -3.95 -5.49
C LEU A 207 -15.26 -4.53 -4.59
N PRO A 208 -15.51 -5.66 -3.89
CA PRO A 208 -14.51 -6.31 -3.06
C PRO A 208 -13.30 -6.74 -3.89
N HIS A 209 -12.10 -6.40 -3.41
CA HIS A 209 -10.85 -6.72 -4.10
C HIS A 209 -9.67 -6.86 -3.14
N GLY A 210 -8.51 -7.26 -3.66
CA GLY A 210 -7.31 -7.54 -2.88
C GLY A 210 -6.17 -6.54 -3.09
N PRO A 211 -5.02 -6.76 -2.43
CA PRO A 211 -3.87 -5.83 -2.44
C PRO A 211 -3.26 -5.57 -3.81
N HIS A 212 -3.43 -6.49 -4.78
CA HIS A 212 -2.90 -6.28 -6.13
C HIS A 212 -3.52 -5.04 -6.79
N ASN A 213 -4.81 -4.80 -6.57
CA ASN A 213 -5.53 -3.70 -7.18
C ASN A 213 -5.07 -2.32 -6.69
N VAL A 214 -4.40 -2.22 -5.54
CA VAL A 214 -3.76 -0.96 -5.14
C VAL A 214 -2.56 -0.63 -6.00
N ARG A 215 -1.82 -1.62 -6.50
CA ARG A 215 -0.77 -1.39 -7.49
C ARG A 215 -1.35 -0.89 -8.81
N ASP A 216 -2.51 -1.42 -9.20
CA ASP A 216 -3.21 -0.95 -10.40
C ASP A 216 -3.61 0.52 -10.29
N VAL A 217 -4.12 0.93 -9.11
CA VAL A 217 -4.44 2.32 -8.81
C VAL A 217 -3.20 3.21 -8.90
N LEU A 218 -2.06 2.78 -8.34
CA LEU A 218 -0.82 3.56 -8.38
C LEU A 218 -0.24 3.71 -9.79
N ALA A 219 -0.11 2.59 -10.51
CA ALA A 219 0.38 2.60 -11.88
C ALA A 219 -0.50 3.48 -12.77
N THR A 220 -1.83 3.33 -12.66
CA THR A 220 -2.78 4.13 -13.43
C THR A 220 -2.74 5.60 -13.04
N HIS A 221 -2.66 5.92 -11.75
CA HIS A 221 -2.57 7.31 -11.30
C HIS A 221 -1.32 8.01 -11.86
N ILE A 222 -0.14 7.40 -11.68
CA ILE A 222 1.10 7.98 -12.22
C ILE A 222 1.03 8.08 -13.74
N LEU A 223 0.52 7.05 -14.42
CA LEU A 223 0.38 7.07 -15.88
C LEU A 223 -0.54 8.20 -16.36
N LYS A 224 -1.66 8.45 -15.67
CA LYS A 224 -2.57 9.55 -15.99
C LYS A 224 -1.94 10.93 -15.75
N GLN A 225 -1.14 11.06 -14.69
CA GLN A 225 -0.53 12.34 -14.33
C GLN A 225 0.68 12.69 -15.20
N THR A 226 1.45 11.70 -15.64
CA THR A 226 2.76 11.93 -16.27
C THR A 226 2.83 11.46 -17.72
N GLY A 227 1.92 10.59 -18.16
CA GLY A 227 1.97 9.93 -19.46
C GLY A 227 3.17 8.97 -19.63
N SER A 228 3.97 8.74 -18.57
CA SER A 228 5.21 7.97 -18.63
C SER A 228 5.04 6.56 -18.08
N TYR A 229 5.23 5.57 -18.94
CA TYR A 229 5.27 4.16 -18.55
C TYR A 229 6.42 3.86 -17.58
N GLU A 230 7.55 4.54 -17.74
CA GLU A 230 8.73 4.36 -16.89
C GLU A 230 8.50 4.87 -15.46
N GLN A 231 7.91 6.06 -15.31
CA GLN A 231 7.58 6.57 -13.98
C GLN A 231 6.52 5.69 -13.29
N ALA A 232 5.52 5.22 -14.03
CA ALA A 232 4.52 4.30 -13.51
C ALA A 232 5.12 2.94 -13.13
N SER A 233 6.13 2.47 -13.86
CA SER A 233 6.80 1.20 -13.57
C SER A 233 7.65 1.27 -12.30
N TYR A 234 8.28 2.43 -12.03
CA TYR A 234 9.00 2.66 -10.76
C TYR A 234 8.06 2.62 -9.55
N ALA A 235 6.86 3.21 -9.69
CA ALA A 235 5.88 3.28 -8.61
C ALA A 235 5.44 1.89 -8.10
N ILE A 236 5.54 0.85 -8.93
CA ILE A 236 5.16 -0.52 -8.56
C ILE A 236 6.30 -1.55 -8.72
N GLN A 237 7.53 -1.13 -8.98
CA GLN A 237 8.68 -2.03 -9.14
C GLN A 237 8.43 -3.11 -10.23
N ASP A 238 7.90 -2.68 -11.37
CA ASP A 238 7.67 -3.50 -12.58
C ASP A 238 8.37 -2.88 -13.79
N THR A 239 8.24 -3.46 -15.00
CA THR A 239 8.90 -2.92 -16.20
C THR A 239 7.98 -2.02 -17.02
N PRO A 240 8.51 -1.03 -17.77
CA PRO A 240 7.70 -0.17 -18.63
C PRO A 240 6.84 -0.93 -19.64
N GLU A 241 7.36 -2.04 -20.18
CA GLU A 241 6.64 -2.89 -21.15
C GLU A 241 5.41 -3.55 -20.52
N MET A 242 5.56 -4.03 -19.27
CA MET A 242 4.43 -4.53 -18.49
C MET A 242 3.40 -3.43 -18.25
N ILE A 243 3.83 -2.19 -17.97
CA ILE A 243 2.88 -1.09 -17.78
C ILE A 243 2.12 -0.79 -19.07
N ALA A 244 2.83 -0.68 -20.20
CA ALA A 244 2.22 -0.39 -21.50
C ALA A 244 1.17 -1.45 -21.87
N SER A 245 1.48 -2.74 -21.65
CA SER A 245 0.57 -3.84 -21.95
C SER A 245 -0.67 -3.86 -21.06
N HIS A 246 -0.55 -3.57 -19.76
CA HIS A 246 -1.64 -3.73 -18.80
C HIS A 246 -2.46 -2.45 -18.55
N TYR A 247 -1.83 -1.28 -18.62
CA TYR A 247 -2.45 0.00 -18.24
C TYR A 247 -2.53 1.01 -19.38
N GLY A 248 -2.00 0.70 -20.57
CA GLY A 248 -1.96 1.63 -21.71
C GLY A 248 -3.33 2.20 -22.10
N ARG A 249 -4.42 1.48 -21.82
CA ARG A 249 -5.80 1.96 -22.06
C ARG A 249 -6.22 3.15 -21.19
N PHE A 250 -5.53 3.40 -20.07
CA PHE A 250 -5.82 4.53 -19.16
C PHE A 250 -4.94 5.75 -19.42
N LEU A 251 -4.14 5.70 -20.49
CA LEU A 251 -3.27 6.79 -20.88
C LEU A 251 -4.11 8.02 -21.30
N PRO A 252 -3.71 9.24 -20.89
CA PRO A 252 -4.39 10.45 -21.34
C PRO A 252 -4.36 10.56 -22.86
N GLN A 253 -5.51 10.85 -23.48
CA GLN A 253 -5.62 11.00 -24.93
C GLN A 253 -4.79 12.19 -25.45
N ASP A 254 -4.66 13.24 -24.64
CA ASP A 254 -3.93 14.46 -25.01
C ASP A 254 -2.55 14.53 -24.34
N LYS A 255 -1.59 13.77 -24.90
CA LYS A 255 -0.19 13.82 -24.46
C LYS A 255 0.48 15.17 -24.76
N ALA A 256 0.04 15.85 -25.81
CA ALA A 256 0.60 17.14 -26.22
C ALA A 256 0.31 18.22 -25.18
N ALA A 257 -0.91 18.24 -24.61
CA ALA A 257 -1.25 19.13 -23.51
C ALA A 257 -0.44 18.86 -22.23
N LEU A 258 -0.12 17.59 -21.91
CA LEU A 258 0.75 17.24 -20.79
C LEU A 258 2.18 17.76 -20.99
N ALA A 259 2.74 17.57 -22.19
CA ALA A 259 4.06 18.11 -22.52
C ALA A 259 4.05 19.65 -22.46
N ALA A 260 3.01 20.30 -22.98
CA ALA A 260 2.85 21.75 -22.93
C ALA A 260 2.81 22.28 -21.48
N LYS A 261 2.12 21.61 -20.55
CA LYS A 261 2.13 21.99 -19.12
C LYS A 261 3.55 22.00 -18.55
N ILE A 262 4.36 20.98 -18.84
CA ILE A 262 5.76 20.90 -18.36
C ILE A 262 6.59 22.02 -18.98
N LEU A 263 6.44 22.28 -20.28
CA LEU A 263 7.15 23.37 -20.96
C LEU A 263 6.75 24.75 -20.39
N ASN A 264 5.48 24.94 -20.04
CA ASN A 264 4.96 26.19 -19.50
C ASN A 264 5.53 26.54 -18.11
N GLN A 265 5.89 25.54 -17.29
CA GLN A 265 6.53 25.77 -16.00
C GLN A 265 7.85 26.55 -16.12
N VAL A 266 8.58 26.38 -17.23
CA VAL A 266 9.83 27.13 -17.49
C VAL A 266 9.55 28.62 -17.67
N TRP A 267 8.44 28.95 -18.34
CA TRP A 267 8.03 30.33 -18.56
C TRP A 267 7.43 30.96 -17.30
N GLU A 268 6.69 30.19 -16.50
CA GLU A 268 6.13 30.63 -15.21
C GLU A 268 7.23 30.90 -14.16
N ALA A 269 8.29 30.08 -14.13
CA ALA A 269 9.40 30.27 -13.19
C ALA A 269 10.31 31.47 -13.53
N ALA A 270 10.19 32.01 -14.74
CA ALA A 270 10.93 33.17 -15.22
C ALA A 270 10.14 34.50 -15.04
N ALA A 271 8.89 34.42 -14.60
CA ALA A 271 8.00 35.56 -14.33
C ALA A 271 7.97 35.89 -12.83
#